data_AF-A0A2H4XVL6-F1
#
_entry.id   AF-A0A2H4XVL6-F1
#
_cell.length_a   1.000
_cell.length_b   1.000
_cell.length_c   1.000
_cell.angle_alpha   90.00
_cell.angle_beta   90.00
_cell.angle_gamma   90.00
#
_symmetry.space_group_name_H-M   'P 1'
#
loop_
_entity.id
_entity.type
_entity.pdbx_description
1 polymer ?
#
loop_
_entity_poly.entity_id
_entity_poly.type
_entity_poly.pdbx_seq_one_letter_code
_entity_poly.pdbx_strand_id
1 'polypeptide(L)'
;RRSAATCLQTRGMLLGVFDGHAGCACAQAVSERLFYYIAVSLLPHETLLEIEHAVESGRALLPILQWHKHPNDYFSKEASKLYFNSLRTYWQELIDLNTGETTDVKEALINSFKRLDNDLSLEAQVGDPNSFLNYWVLRVAFSGATACVAHVDGVDLHVANIGDSRALLGVQEEDGSWSAVTMSHDHNAQNESEVQRLKTEHPKEEKSVVKQDRLLGLLMPFRAFGDVKFKWSIDLQKRVVESGPDQLNDNEYTKFIPPNYYTPPYLSAEPEVIHHKLRPKDKFLILATDGLWETMHRQDVVRIVGEYLTGVHHQQPIAVGGYKVTLGQMQGLLMERRARISSVFEDQNAATHLIR
;
A
#
# COMPACT_ATOMS: atom_id res chain seq x y z
N ARG A 1 6.10 3.65 4.21
CA ARG A 1 5.47 3.13 5.46
C ARG A 1 5.05 1.68 5.23
N ARG A 2 4.86 0.89 6.30
CA ARG A 2 4.36 -0.48 6.22
C ARG A 2 3.41 -0.77 7.38
N SER A 3 2.46 -1.68 7.15
CA SER A 3 1.49 -2.10 8.15
C SER A 3 1.21 -3.59 8.04
N ALA A 4 0.97 -4.22 9.18
CA ALA A 4 0.50 -5.60 9.28
C ALA A 4 -0.48 -5.72 10.45
N ALA A 5 -1.63 -6.35 10.24
CA ALA A 5 -2.60 -6.60 11.29
C ALA A 5 -3.41 -7.87 11.02
N THR A 6 -3.78 -8.56 12.09
CA THR A 6 -4.77 -9.64 12.05
C THR A 6 -6.15 -9.06 12.33
N CYS A 7 -7.13 -9.41 11.49
CA CYS A 7 -8.53 -9.10 11.77
C CYS A 7 -9.02 -10.00 12.92
N LEU A 8 -9.68 -9.42 13.91
CA LEU A 8 -10.10 -10.15 15.12
C LEU A 8 -11.58 -10.58 15.06
N GLN A 9 -12.38 -9.89 14.25
CA GLN A 9 -13.79 -10.19 14.02
C GLN A 9 -14.02 -10.96 12.70
N THR A 10 -12.99 -11.06 11.86
CA THR A 10 -12.94 -11.93 10.67
C THR A 10 -11.66 -12.76 10.74
N ARG A 11 -11.44 -13.69 9.80
CA ARG A 11 -10.27 -14.59 9.84
C ARG A 11 -9.02 -14.06 9.12
N GLY A 12 -9.16 -12.93 8.43
CA GLY A 12 -8.14 -12.43 7.51
C GLY A 12 -6.93 -11.79 8.18
N MET A 13 -5.81 -11.73 7.46
CA MET A 13 -4.66 -10.89 7.77
C MET A 13 -4.48 -9.83 6.69
N LEU A 14 -4.20 -8.61 7.11
CA LEU A 14 -3.91 -7.47 6.25
C LEU A 14 -2.43 -7.11 6.34
N LEU A 15 -1.77 -6.99 5.20
CA LEU A 15 -0.38 -6.53 5.07
C LEU A 15 -0.32 -5.46 4.00
N GLY A 16 0.50 -4.42 4.19
CA GLY A 16 0.52 -3.30 3.27
C GLY A 16 1.79 -2.50 3.31
N VAL A 17 2.16 -1.97 2.14
CA VAL A 17 3.22 -0.97 1.97
C VAL A 17 2.63 0.30 1.37
N PHE A 18 3.16 1.44 1.79
CA PHE A 18 2.66 2.75 1.40
C PHE A 18 3.84 3.65 1.10
N ASP A 19 4.06 3.99 -0.18
CA ASP A 19 5.06 4.99 -0.55
C ASP A 19 4.45 6.38 -0.40
N GLY A 20 5.15 7.30 0.26
CA GLY A 20 4.65 8.64 0.56
C GLY A 20 5.48 9.71 -0.11
N HIS A 21 4.82 10.68 -0.73
CA HIS A 21 5.46 11.79 -1.43
C HIS A 21 4.86 13.14 -1.02
N ALA A 22 5.62 14.20 -1.28
CA ALA A 22 5.35 15.55 -0.75
C ALA A 22 5.21 15.59 0.79
N GLY A 23 5.91 14.68 1.47
CA GLY A 23 5.89 14.51 2.93
C GLY A 23 5.40 13.12 3.33
N CYS A 24 5.43 12.82 4.64
CA CYS A 24 5.05 11.51 5.17
C CYS A 24 3.62 11.46 5.75
N ALA A 25 2.88 12.57 5.73
CA ALA A 25 1.61 12.71 6.45
C ALA A 25 0.53 11.78 5.89
N CYS A 26 0.31 11.80 4.57
CA CYS A 26 -0.67 10.92 3.92
C CYS A 26 -0.30 9.44 4.13
N ALA A 27 0.94 9.05 3.85
CA ALA A 27 1.38 7.67 4.03
C ALA A 27 1.26 7.19 5.50
N GLN A 28 1.53 8.07 6.46
CA GLN A 28 1.30 7.77 7.88
C GLN A 28 -0.19 7.56 8.17
N ALA A 29 -1.05 8.51 7.79
CA ALA A 29 -2.49 8.42 8.04
C ALA A 29 -3.14 7.20 7.38
N VAL A 30 -2.79 6.90 6.13
CA VAL A 30 -3.29 5.71 5.42
C VAL A 30 -2.79 4.43 6.09
N SER A 31 -1.51 4.38 6.49
CA SER A 31 -0.93 3.18 7.12
C SER A 31 -1.61 2.76 8.42
N GLU A 32 -2.18 3.71 9.17
CA GLU A 32 -2.88 3.42 10.42
C GLU A 32 -4.40 3.34 10.30
N ARG A 33 -4.99 3.88 9.23
CA ARG A 33 -6.45 3.95 9.06
C ARG A 33 -6.99 2.92 8.10
N LEU A 34 -6.33 2.68 6.97
CA LEU A 34 -6.93 1.91 5.87
C LEU A 34 -7.36 0.50 6.29
N PHE A 35 -6.58 -0.16 7.15
CA PHE A 35 -6.94 -1.50 7.63
C PHE A 35 -8.21 -1.50 8.48
N TYR A 36 -8.50 -0.43 9.23
CA TYR A 36 -9.78 -0.32 9.94
C TYR A 36 -10.94 -0.16 8.98
N TYR A 37 -10.80 0.64 7.92
CA TYR A 37 -11.83 0.77 6.89
C TYR A 37 -12.09 -0.55 6.16
N ILE A 38 -11.02 -1.29 5.80
CA ILE A 38 -11.14 -2.63 5.21
C ILE A 38 -11.82 -3.58 6.19
N ALA A 39 -11.36 -3.64 7.44
CA ALA A 39 -11.91 -4.55 8.44
C ALA A 39 -13.40 -4.28 8.68
N VAL A 40 -13.80 -3.02 8.86
CA VAL A 40 -15.21 -2.59 9.01
C VAL A 40 -16.05 -2.98 7.79
N SER A 41 -15.52 -2.80 6.58
CA SER A 41 -16.23 -3.17 5.34
C SER A 41 -16.50 -4.67 5.23
N LEU A 42 -15.68 -5.49 5.90
CA LEU A 42 -15.80 -6.96 5.90
C LEU A 42 -16.64 -7.50 7.06
N LEU A 43 -17.09 -6.65 7.99
CA LEU A 43 -17.87 -7.09 9.14
C LEU A 43 -19.30 -7.47 8.72
N PRO A 44 -19.85 -8.55 9.29
CA PRO A 44 -21.29 -8.82 9.20
C PRO A 44 -22.10 -7.68 9.82
N HIS A 45 -23.31 -7.48 9.30
CA HIS A 45 -24.23 -6.44 9.77
C HIS A 45 -24.51 -6.54 11.28
N GLU A 46 -24.65 -7.76 11.83
CA GLU A 46 -24.86 -7.98 13.27
C GLU A 46 -23.69 -7.42 14.10
N THR A 47 -22.45 -7.65 13.67
CA THR A 47 -21.26 -7.13 14.35
C THR A 47 -21.17 -5.61 14.27
N LEU A 48 -21.58 -5.00 13.14
CA LEU A 48 -21.64 -3.54 13.01
C LEU A 48 -22.64 -2.93 14.02
N LEU A 49 -23.83 -3.53 14.15
CA LEU A 49 -24.84 -3.11 15.13
C LEU A 49 -24.32 -3.24 16.57
N GLU A 50 -23.63 -4.34 16.90
CA GLU A 50 -23.04 -4.53 18.22
C GLU A 50 -21.98 -3.47 18.55
N ILE A 51 -21.13 -3.13 17.59
CA ILE A 51 -20.12 -2.07 17.74
C ILE A 51 -20.80 -0.71 17.97
N GLU A 52 -21.78 -0.35 17.14
CA GLU A 52 -22.47 0.94 17.27
C GLU A 52 -23.21 1.04 18.61
N HIS A 53 -23.93 -0.02 19.00
CA HIS A 53 -24.63 -0.06 20.28
C HIS A 53 -23.66 0.01 21.46
N ALA A 54 -22.47 -0.58 21.37
CA ALA A 54 -21.44 -0.44 22.39
C ALA A 54 -20.94 1.01 22.51
N VAL A 55 -20.75 1.73 21.40
CA VAL A 55 -20.39 3.16 21.43
C VAL A 55 -21.49 4.00 22.07
N GLU A 56 -22.74 3.83 21.66
CA GLU A 56 -23.87 4.60 22.20
C GLU A 56 -24.09 4.36 23.70
N SER A 57 -23.90 3.12 24.16
CA SER A 57 -24.06 2.74 25.56
C SER A 57 -22.81 2.99 26.42
N GLY A 58 -21.73 3.54 25.84
CA GLY A 58 -20.47 3.77 26.56
C GLY A 58 -19.80 2.49 27.05
N ARG A 59 -20.09 1.35 26.43
CA ARG A 59 -19.48 0.05 26.75
C ARG A 59 -18.14 -0.12 26.05
N ALA A 60 -17.34 -1.08 26.54
CA ALA A 60 -16.10 -1.44 25.88
C ALA A 60 -16.36 -1.99 24.47
N LEU A 61 -15.55 -1.55 23.50
CA LEU A 61 -15.66 -1.98 22.12
C LEU A 61 -14.99 -3.33 21.91
N LEU A 62 -15.56 -4.11 20.99
CA LEU A 62 -14.92 -5.30 20.45
C LEU A 62 -13.64 -4.88 19.71
N PRO A 63 -12.50 -5.55 19.96
CA PRO A 63 -11.27 -5.23 19.26
C PRO A 63 -11.40 -5.66 17.78
N ILE A 64 -11.14 -4.75 16.85
CA ILE A 64 -11.30 -4.99 15.41
C ILE A 64 -10.02 -5.57 14.79
N LEU A 65 -8.86 -5.04 15.19
CA LEU A 65 -7.55 -5.39 14.64
C LEU A 65 -6.54 -5.66 15.76
N GLN A 66 -5.65 -6.63 15.54
CA GLN A 66 -4.41 -6.82 16.28
C GLN A 66 -3.22 -6.46 15.40
N TRP A 67 -2.51 -5.38 15.74
CA TRP A 67 -1.41 -4.85 14.94
C TRP A 67 -0.06 -5.56 15.22
N HIS A 68 0.69 -5.86 14.16
CA HIS A 68 2.03 -6.45 14.18
C HIS A 68 3.07 -5.42 13.75
N LYS A 69 3.27 -4.41 14.60
CA LYS A 69 4.08 -3.22 14.27
C LYS A 69 5.47 -3.27 14.88
N HIS A 70 6.46 -2.70 14.19
CA HIS A 70 7.78 -2.49 14.78
C HIS A 70 7.70 -1.37 15.83
N PRO A 71 8.57 -1.34 16.86
CA PRO A 71 8.57 -0.25 17.86
C PRO A 71 8.72 1.16 17.28
N ASN A 72 9.37 1.29 16.11
CA ASN A 72 9.52 2.57 15.41
C ASN A 72 8.25 3.01 14.64
N ASP A 73 7.31 2.09 14.42
CA ASP A 73 6.01 2.41 13.81
C ASP A 73 5.05 2.89 14.90
N TYR A 74 4.34 3.99 14.63
CA TYR A 74 3.51 4.69 15.60
C TYR A 74 2.13 5.02 15.04
N PHE A 75 1.20 5.29 15.97
CA PHE A 75 -0.12 5.82 15.70
C PHE A 75 -0.20 7.29 16.10
N SER A 76 -0.96 8.08 15.37
CA SER A 76 -1.23 9.48 15.68
C SER A 76 -2.13 9.55 16.92
N LYS A 77 -1.60 10.10 18.02
CA LYS A 77 -2.35 10.18 19.29
C LYS A 77 -3.39 11.28 19.23
N GLU A 78 -2.99 12.43 18.69
CA GLU A 78 -3.82 13.63 18.60
C GLU A 78 -5.00 13.41 17.65
N ALA A 79 -4.78 12.72 16.53
CA ALA A 79 -5.81 12.48 15.51
C ALA A 79 -6.72 11.27 15.81
N SER A 80 -6.43 10.49 16.85
CA SER A 80 -7.14 9.25 17.15
C SER A 80 -8.66 9.44 17.28
N LYS A 81 -9.10 10.51 17.96
CA LYS A 81 -10.52 10.82 18.11
C LYS A 81 -11.19 11.18 16.78
N LEU A 82 -10.51 11.97 15.96
CA LEU A 82 -11.00 12.37 14.63
C LEU A 82 -11.15 11.13 13.74
N TYR A 83 -10.13 10.29 13.66
CA TYR A 83 -10.15 9.06 12.86
C TYR A 83 -11.22 8.08 13.32
N PHE A 84 -11.41 7.94 14.63
CA PHE A 84 -12.47 7.11 15.19
C PHE A 84 -13.86 7.61 14.79
N ASN A 85 -14.10 8.92 14.83
CA ASN A 85 -15.38 9.49 14.44
C ASN A 85 -15.67 9.28 12.95
N SER A 86 -14.69 9.49 12.06
CA SER A 86 -14.86 9.23 10.62
C SER A 86 -15.16 7.76 10.34
N LEU A 87 -14.44 6.84 11.00
CA LEU A 87 -14.70 5.41 10.92
C LEU A 87 -16.09 5.04 11.45
N ARG A 88 -16.55 5.72 12.52
CA ARG A 88 -17.88 5.55 13.07
C ARG A 88 -18.96 5.92 12.07
N THR A 89 -18.85 7.09 11.46
CA THR A 89 -19.75 7.52 10.40
C THR A 89 -19.77 6.51 9.26
N TYR A 90 -18.62 5.95 8.88
CA TYR A 90 -18.59 4.93 7.85
C TYR A 90 -19.36 3.66 8.22
N TRP A 91 -19.15 3.08 9.42
CA TRP A 91 -19.90 1.89 9.78
C TRP A 91 -21.40 2.15 9.98
N GLN A 92 -21.79 3.35 10.40
CA GLN A 92 -23.20 3.75 10.51
C GLN A 92 -23.85 3.74 9.12
N GLU A 93 -23.19 4.29 8.11
CA GLU A 93 -23.67 4.21 6.73
C GLU A 93 -23.76 2.76 6.21
N LEU A 94 -22.82 1.88 6.58
CA LEU A 94 -22.90 0.47 6.23
C LEU A 94 -24.07 -0.25 6.93
N ILE A 95 -24.44 0.16 8.15
CA ILE A 95 -25.64 -0.33 8.84
C ILE A 95 -26.88 0.10 8.05
N ASP A 96 -26.96 1.38 7.67
CA ASP A 96 -28.13 1.93 6.98
C ASP A 96 -28.32 1.34 5.56
N LEU A 97 -27.23 1.05 4.86
CA LEU A 97 -27.23 0.55 3.48
C LEU A 97 -27.40 -0.97 3.37
N ASN A 98 -27.63 -1.69 4.47
CA ASN A 98 -27.65 -3.15 4.49
C ASN A 98 -28.60 -3.75 3.42
N THR A 99 -28.01 -4.38 2.40
CA THR A 99 -28.74 -5.05 1.32
C THR A 99 -29.09 -6.51 1.63
N GLY A 100 -28.58 -7.06 2.73
CA GLY A 100 -28.72 -8.48 3.09
C GLY A 100 -27.88 -9.44 2.24
N GLU A 101 -27.02 -8.91 1.37
CA GLU A 101 -26.12 -9.70 0.53
C GLU A 101 -24.80 -10.02 1.25
N THR A 102 -24.17 -11.13 0.87
CA THR A 102 -22.85 -11.50 1.38
C THR A 102 -21.79 -10.54 0.85
N THR A 103 -20.96 -10.00 1.73
CA THR A 103 -19.89 -9.06 1.37
C THR A 103 -18.89 -9.69 0.40
N ASP A 104 -18.79 -9.14 -0.81
CA ASP A 104 -17.69 -9.44 -1.72
C ASP A 104 -16.41 -8.73 -1.24
N VAL A 105 -15.34 -9.49 -1.03
CA VAL A 105 -14.06 -8.98 -0.53
C VAL A 105 -13.45 -7.97 -1.51
N LYS A 106 -13.62 -8.20 -2.82
CA LYS A 106 -13.12 -7.27 -3.84
C LYS A 106 -13.82 -5.91 -3.74
N GLU A 107 -15.15 -5.90 -3.72
CA GLU A 107 -15.91 -4.65 -3.54
C GLU A 107 -15.63 -3.99 -2.19
N ALA A 108 -15.49 -4.75 -1.11
CA ALA A 108 -15.12 -4.21 0.21
C ALA A 108 -13.74 -3.51 0.19
N LEU A 109 -12.75 -4.07 -0.51
CA LEU A 109 -11.45 -3.44 -0.72
C LEU A 109 -11.57 -2.15 -1.56
N ILE A 110 -12.33 -2.19 -2.66
CA ILE A 110 -12.55 -0.99 -3.49
C ILE A 110 -13.22 0.14 -2.69
N ASN A 111 -14.30 -0.20 -1.98
CA ASN A 111 -15.09 0.76 -1.22
C ASN A 111 -14.33 1.34 -0.03
N SER A 112 -13.56 0.54 0.70
CA SER A 112 -12.75 1.00 1.84
C SER A 112 -11.66 1.99 1.42
N PHE A 113 -10.98 1.75 0.28
CA PHE A 113 -10.00 2.69 -0.26
C PHE A 113 -10.67 4.01 -0.68
N LYS A 114 -11.74 3.93 -1.47
CA LYS A 114 -12.47 5.13 -1.92
C LYS A 114 -13.03 5.93 -0.75
N ARG A 115 -13.58 5.23 0.25
CA ARG A 115 -14.14 5.85 1.44
C ARG A 115 -13.07 6.57 2.25
N LEU A 116 -11.93 5.92 2.55
CA LEU A 116 -10.87 6.59 3.29
C LEU A 116 -10.39 7.85 2.56
N ASP A 117 -10.16 7.79 1.24
CA ASP A 117 -9.71 8.96 0.48
C ASP A 117 -10.74 10.11 0.48
N ASN A 118 -12.03 9.76 0.43
CA ASN A 118 -13.11 10.74 0.57
C ASN A 118 -13.11 11.39 1.96
N ASP A 119 -12.98 10.59 3.02
CA ASP A 119 -12.89 11.09 4.39
C ASP A 119 -11.65 12.00 4.58
N LEU A 120 -10.48 11.64 4.04
CA LEU A 120 -9.29 12.50 4.06
C LEU A 120 -9.56 13.86 3.41
N SER A 121 -10.29 13.85 2.29
CA SER A 121 -10.69 15.06 1.57
C SER A 121 -11.70 15.90 2.37
N LEU A 122 -12.71 15.30 2.98
CA LEU A 122 -13.73 16.02 3.75
C LEU A 122 -13.15 16.57 5.06
N GLU A 123 -12.33 15.79 5.77
CA GLU A 123 -11.63 16.22 6.99
C GLU A 123 -10.78 17.46 6.74
N ALA A 124 -10.07 17.53 5.62
CA ALA A 124 -9.27 18.70 5.25
C ALA A 124 -10.11 19.93 4.87
N GLN A 125 -11.34 19.75 4.38
CA GLN A 125 -12.26 20.85 4.08
C GLN A 125 -12.94 21.39 5.33
N VAL A 126 -13.27 20.50 6.29
CA VAL A 126 -13.91 20.87 7.55
C VAL A 126 -12.89 21.50 8.52
N GLY A 127 -11.67 20.96 8.55
CA GLY A 127 -10.66 21.34 9.52
C GLY A 127 -10.96 20.84 10.94
N ASP A 128 -10.21 21.35 11.92
CA ASP A 128 -10.45 21.08 13.34
C ASP A 128 -10.23 22.34 14.17
N PRO A 129 -11.00 22.60 15.25
CA PRO A 129 -10.75 23.74 16.14
C PRO A 129 -9.36 23.75 16.77
N ASN A 130 -8.75 22.58 16.95
CA ASN A 130 -7.37 22.45 17.38
C ASN A 130 -6.42 22.78 16.22
N SER A 131 -5.59 23.81 16.37
CA SER A 131 -4.70 24.30 15.31
C SER A 131 -3.72 23.25 14.78
N PHE A 132 -3.22 22.36 15.65
CA PHE A 132 -2.36 21.26 15.23
C PHE A 132 -3.12 20.25 14.37
N LEU A 133 -4.33 19.84 14.80
CA LEU A 133 -5.15 18.92 14.01
C LEU A 133 -5.62 19.54 12.70
N ASN A 134 -5.98 20.82 12.70
CA ASN A 134 -6.34 21.56 11.49
C ASN A 134 -5.20 21.51 10.46
N TYR A 135 -3.98 21.79 10.91
CA TYR A 135 -2.81 21.72 10.04
C TYR A 135 -2.49 20.27 9.62
N TRP A 136 -2.71 19.30 10.53
CA TRP A 136 -2.48 17.88 10.25
C TRP A 136 -3.40 17.35 9.15
N VAL A 137 -4.71 17.58 9.20
CA VAL A 137 -5.65 17.10 8.17
C VAL A 137 -5.34 17.69 6.80
N LEU A 138 -4.94 18.97 6.76
CA LEU A 138 -4.47 19.61 5.54
C LEU A 138 -3.19 18.98 5.02
N ARG A 139 -2.19 18.73 5.88
CA ARG A 139 -0.95 18.04 5.47
C ARG A 139 -1.23 16.63 4.92
N VAL A 140 -2.16 15.90 5.53
CA VAL A 140 -2.56 14.57 5.08
C VAL A 140 -3.18 14.65 3.68
N ALA A 141 -4.11 15.59 3.44
CA ALA A 141 -4.77 15.73 2.15
C ALA A 141 -3.86 16.27 1.03
N PHE A 142 -2.95 17.20 1.34
CA PHE A 142 -2.05 17.82 0.36
C PHE A 142 -0.79 17.00 0.05
N SER A 143 -0.39 16.09 0.93
CA SER A 143 0.60 15.05 0.59
C SER A 143 -0.09 13.85 -0.06
N GLY A 144 0.69 12.97 -0.67
CA GLY A 144 0.16 11.80 -1.36
C GLY A 144 0.76 10.50 -0.85
N ALA A 145 0.04 9.41 -1.08
CA ALA A 145 0.56 8.07 -0.80
C ALA A 145 0.03 7.00 -1.74
N THR A 146 0.92 6.13 -2.19
CA THR A 146 0.57 4.84 -2.81
C THR A 146 0.14 3.85 -1.73
N ALA A 147 -0.54 2.77 -2.12
CA ALA A 147 -0.90 1.70 -1.21
C ALA A 147 -1.01 0.38 -1.96
N CYS A 148 -0.18 -0.59 -1.59
CA CYS A 148 -0.28 -1.97 -2.05
C CYS A 148 -0.60 -2.85 -0.84
N VAL A 149 -1.82 -3.37 -0.78
CA VAL A 149 -2.37 -4.09 0.37
C VAL A 149 -2.78 -5.51 -0.03
N ALA A 150 -2.32 -6.49 0.73
CA ALA A 150 -2.76 -7.87 0.64
C ALA A 150 -3.72 -8.21 1.78
N HIS A 151 -4.87 -8.79 1.44
CA HIS A 151 -5.78 -9.45 2.37
C HIS A 151 -5.72 -10.97 2.15
N VAL A 152 -5.41 -11.72 3.21
CA VAL A 152 -5.27 -13.18 3.16
C VAL A 152 -6.26 -13.81 4.13
N ASP A 153 -7.26 -14.53 3.62
CA ASP A 153 -8.16 -15.38 4.42
C ASP A 153 -8.06 -16.83 3.95
N GLY A 154 -7.41 -17.68 4.76
CA GLY A 154 -7.17 -19.08 4.40
C GLY A 154 -6.35 -19.22 3.11
N VAL A 155 -7.00 -19.68 2.04
CA VAL A 155 -6.37 -19.84 0.71
C VAL A 155 -6.68 -18.68 -0.23
N ASP A 156 -7.54 -17.74 0.16
CA ASP A 156 -7.96 -16.63 -0.68
C ASP A 156 -7.05 -15.42 -0.42
N LEU A 157 -6.22 -15.10 -1.41
CA LEU A 157 -5.36 -13.92 -1.44
C LEU A 157 -6.00 -12.87 -2.35
N HIS A 158 -6.26 -11.68 -1.80
CA HIS A 158 -6.64 -10.50 -2.57
C HIS A 158 -5.54 -9.45 -2.45
N VAL A 159 -5.14 -8.84 -3.55
CA VAL A 159 -4.22 -7.71 -3.56
C VAL A 159 -4.92 -6.50 -4.16
N ALA A 160 -5.05 -5.45 -3.35
CA ALA A 160 -5.56 -4.14 -3.75
C ALA A 160 -4.39 -3.16 -3.90
N ASN A 161 -4.21 -2.60 -5.10
CA ASN A 161 -3.10 -1.70 -5.40
C ASN A 161 -3.57 -0.34 -5.91
N ILE A 162 -2.96 0.74 -5.40
CA ILE A 162 -2.93 2.06 -6.03
C ILE A 162 -1.50 2.57 -6.07
N GLY A 163 -1.10 3.12 -7.22
CA GLY A 163 0.25 3.63 -7.46
C GLY A 163 1.20 2.56 -8.01
N ASP A 164 2.49 2.79 -7.81
CA ASP A 164 3.64 2.06 -8.36
C ASP A 164 4.39 1.21 -7.31
N SER A 165 3.82 1.07 -6.10
CA SER A 165 4.14 -0.06 -5.24
C SER A 165 3.64 -1.37 -5.88
N ARG A 166 4.25 -2.50 -5.51
CA ARG A 166 3.97 -3.79 -6.16
C ARG A 166 3.94 -4.97 -5.20
N ALA A 167 3.09 -5.93 -5.53
CA ALA A 167 3.03 -7.26 -4.97
C ALA A 167 3.55 -8.33 -5.96
N LEU A 168 4.44 -9.21 -5.49
CA LEU A 168 4.94 -10.36 -6.24
C LEU A 168 4.79 -11.65 -5.44
N LEU A 169 4.21 -12.67 -6.06
CA LEU A 169 4.10 -14.01 -5.50
C LEU A 169 5.29 -14.86 -5.98
N GLY A 170 6.01 -15.43 -5.02
CA GLY A 170 7.09 -16.38 -5.28
C GLY A 170 6.56 -17.80 -5.36
N VAL A 171 6.69 -18.40 -6.53
CA VAL A 171 6.22 -19.76 -6.82
C VAL A 171 7.43 -20.66 -7.03
N GLN A 172 7.44 -21.82 -6.38
CA GLN A 172 8.46 -22.84 -6.59
C GLN A 172 7.93 -23.89 -7.57
N GLU A 173 8.59 -24.04 -8.72
CA GLU A 173 8.22 -25.03 -9.71
C GLU A 173 8.72 -26.44 -9.32
N GLU A 174 8.27 -27.46 -10.05
CA GLU A 174 8.57 -28.87 -9.75
C GLU A 174 10.06 -29.22 -9.83
N ASP A 175 10.81 -28.51 -10.67
CA ASP A 175 12.26 -28.65 -10.80
C ASP A 175 13.06 -27.92 -9.69
N GLY A 176 12.36 -27.29 -8.75
CA GLY A 176 12.94 -26.49 -7.66
C GLY A 176 13.31 -25.06 -8.06
N SER A 177 13.14 -24.68 -9.34
CA SER A 177 13.33 -23.31 -9.78
C SER A 177 12.23 -22.39 -9.25
N TRP A 178 12.54 -21.09 -9.24
CA TRP A 178 11.63 -20.06 -8.76
C TRP A 178 11.02 -19.30 -9.93
N SER A 179 9.73 -18.98 -9.85
CA SER A 179 9.02 -18.13 -10.81
C SER A 179 8.29 -16.99 -10.10
N ALA A 180 8.36 -15.80 -10.70
CA ALA A 180 7.70 -14.60 -10.17
C ALA A 180 6.33 -14.41 -10.84
N VAL A 181 5.25 -14.49 -10.05
CA VAL A 181 3.89 -14.17 -10.51
C VAL A 181 3.53 -12.77 -10.02
N THR A 182 3.15 -11.89 -10.95
CA THR A 182 2.80 -10.49 -10.63
C THR A 182 1.39 -10.42 -10.07
N MET A 183 1.25 -9.80 -8.89
CA MET A 183 -0.02 -9.73 -8.14
C MET A 183 -0.61 -8.31 -8.08
N SER A 184 -0.02 -7.37 -8.81
CA SER A 184 -0.52 -6.01 -9.00
C SER A 184 0.14 -5.38 -10.23
N HIS A 185 -0.57 -4.53 -10.97
CA HIS A 185 0.05 -3.71 -12.01
C HIS A 185 0.40 -2.33 -11.44
N ASP A 186 1.56 -1.81 -11.86
CA ASP A 186 1.95 -0.46 -11.48
C ASP A 186 1.04 0.54 -12.20
N HIS A 187 0.54 1.52 -11.46
CA HIS A 187 -0.25 2.59 -12.02
C HIS A 187 0.65 3.77 -12.37
N ASN A 188 1.40 3.67 -13.47
CA ASN A 188 2.30 4.70 -13.97
C ASN A 188 2.33 4.71 -15.51
N ALA A 189 3.21 5.52 -16.11
CA ALA A 189 3.29 5.69 -17.57
C ALA A 189 3.65 4.42 -18.35
N GLN A 190 4.28 3.43 -17.70
CA GLN A 190 4.65 2.17 -18.36
C GLN A 190 3.44 1.23 -18.49
N ASN A 191 2.33 1.51 -17.80
CA ASN A 191 1.10 0.74 -17.89
C ASN A 191 0.17 1.37 -18.93
N GLU A 192 0.16 0.78 -20.12
CA GLU A 192 -0.66 1.26 -21.24
C GLU A 192 -2.15 1.30 -20.90
N SER A 193 -2.66 0.34 -20.11
CA SER A 193 -4.08 0.32 -19.75
C SER A 193 -4.47 1.51 -18.87
N GLU A 194 -3.58 1.93 -17.97
CA GLU A 194 -3.76 3.13 -17.15
C GLU A 194 -3.66 4.43 -17.95
N VAL A 195 -2.72 4.50 -18.90
CA VAL A 195 -2.63 5.64 -19.82
C VAL A 195 -3.93 5.76 -20.63
N GLN A 196 -4.46 4.65 -21.13
CA GLN A 196 -5.73 4.64 -21.88
C GLN A 196 -6.93 5.00 -21.00
N ARG A 197 -6.97 4.55 -19.75
CA ARG A 197 -7.99 4.96 -18.77
C ARG A 197 -8.00 6.47 -18.60
N LEU A 198 -6.86 7.09 -18.28
CA LEU A 198 -6.74 8.53 -18.09
C LEU A 198 -7.16 9.33 -19.33
N LYS A 199 -6.79 8.86 -20.52
CA LYS A 199 -7.20 9.46 -21.79
C LYS A 199 -8.71 9.38 -22.04
N THR A 200 -9.33 8.27 -21.65
CA THR A 200 -10.77 8.04 -21.81
C THR A 200 -11.59 8.85 -20.81
N GLU A 201 -11.10 8.98 -19.57
CA GLU A 201 -11.71 9.83 -18.53
C GLU A 201 -11.61 11.33 -18.89
N HIS A 202 -10.59 11.73 -19.66
CA HIS A 202 -10.33 13.13 -20.06
C HIS A 202 -10.10 13.30 -21.59
N PRO A 203 -11.14 13.14 -22.43
CA PRO A 203 -10.96 13.14 -23.89
C PRO A 203 -10.45 14.47 -24.49
N LYS A 204 -10.71 15.61 -23.83
CA LYS A 204 -10.26 16.93 -24.33
C LYS A 204 -8.78 17.18 -24.03
N GLU A 205 -8.24 16.46 -23.06
CA GLU A 205 -6.91 16.59 -22.50
C GLU A 205 -6.02 15.41 -22.87
N GLU A 206 -6.39 14.59 -23.87
CA GLU A 206 -5.68 13.36 -24.22
C GLU A 206 -4.16 13.54 -24.42
N LYS A 207 -3.76 14.70 -24.96
CA LYS A 207 -2.35 15.08 -25.23
C LYS A 207 -1.64 15.70 -24.03
N SER A 208 -2.35 15.98 -22.95
CA SER A 208 -1.85 16.66 -21.75
C SER A 208 -2.04 15.91 -20.44
N VAL A 209 -2.94 14.92 -20.40
CA VAL A 209 -3.25 14.14 -19.21
C VAL A 209 -2.03 13.36 -18.71
N VAL A 210 -1.22 12.85 -19.64
CA VAL A 210 0.11 12.29 -19.35
C VAL A 210 1.14 13.03 -20.21
N LYS A 211 2.13 13.65 -19.56
CA LYS A 211 3.26 14.33 -20.19
C LYS A 211 4.54 13.93 -19.48
N GLN A 212 5.60 13.64 -20.24
CA GLN A 212 6.89 13.25 -19.68
C GLN A 212 6.74 12.12 -18.65
N ASP A 213 5.92 11.12 -18.98
CA ASP A 213 5.64 9.95 -18.16
C ASP A 213 5.02 10.27 -16.79
N ARG A 214 4.38 11.44 -16.65
CA ARG A 214 3.76 11.93 -15.42
C ARG A 214 2.35 12.43 -15.64
N LEU A 215 1.47 12.20 -14.68
CA LEU A 215 0.12 12.75 -14.64
C LEU A 215 0.20 14.28 -14.61
N LEU A 216 -0.40 14.92 -15.62
CA LEU A 216 -0.32 16.36 -15.90
C LEU A 216 1.12 16.91 -15.93
N GLY A 217 2.11 16.06 -16.23
CA GLY A 217 3.53 16.45 -16.23
C GLY A 217 4.18 16.56 -14.84
N LEU A 218 3.51 16.10 -13.78
CA LEU A 218 3.96 16.29 -12.40
C LEU A 218 4.14 14.99 -11.63
N LEU A 219 3.08 14.19 -11.51
CA LEU A 219 3.03 13.06 -10.58
C LEU A 219 3.38 11.73 -11.29
N MET A 220 4.27 10.92 -10.71
CA MET A 220 4.61 9.60 -11.27
C MET A 220 3.50 8.58 -11.09
N PRO A 221 2.97 8.35 -9.87
CA PRO A 221 1.84 7.43 -9.69
C PRO A 221 0.55 8.05 -10.25
N PHE A 222 -0.18 7.27 -11.03
CA PHE A 222 -1.47 7.64 -11.65
C PHE A 222 -2.67 7.32 -10.76
N ARG A 223 -2.42 6.70 -9.60
CA ARG A 223 -3.38 6.48 -8.52
C ARG A 223 -2.70 6.67 -7.18
N ALA A 224 -3.33 7.39 -6.25
CA ALA A 224 -2.81 7.62 -4.91
C ALA A 224 -3.90 8.16 -3.97
N PHE A 225 -3.72 7.93 -2.68
CA PHE A 225 -4.41 8.65 -1.60
C PHE A 225 -3.92 10.08 -1.51
N GLY A 226 -4.76 10.97 -0.98
CA GLY A 226 -4.40 12.37 -0.78
C GLY A 226 -4.22 13.08 -2.12
N ASP A 227 -3.15 13.86 -2.27
CA ASP A 227 -2.85 14.62 -3.50
C ASP A 227 -4.07 15.39 -4.02
N VAL A 228 -4.81 16.02 -3.10
CA VAL A 228 -6.08 16.70 -3.44
C VAL A 228 -5.92 17.80 -4.50
N LYS A 229 -4.69 18.27 -4.72
CA LYS A 229 -4.29 19.12 -5.84
C LYS A 229 -4.73 18.58 -7.21
N PHE A 230 -4.75 17.26 -7.38
CA PHE A 230 -5.15 16.58 -8.61
C PHE A 230 -6.64 16.18 -8.59
N LYS A 231 -7.35 16.37 -7.48
CA LYS A 231 -8.73 15.91 -7.27
C LYS A 231 -9.76 17.03 -7.16
N TRP A 232 -9.46 18.07 -6.38
CA TRP A 232 -10.39 19.16 -6.07
C TRP A 232 -10.51 20.19 -7.19
N SER A 233 -11.68 20.81 -7.32
CA SER A 233 -11.83 21.98 -8.19
C SER A 233 -10.89 23.12 -7.78
N ILE A 234 -10.52 23.97 -8.74
CA ILE A 234 -9.64 25.13 -8.50
C ILE A 234 -10.21 26.03 -7.39
N ASP A 235 -11.52 26.27 -7.40
CA ASP A 235 -12.19 27.11 -6.40
C ASP A 235 -12.15 26.50 -5.00
N LEU A 236 -12.29 25.18 -4.88
CA LEU A 236 -12.16 24.51 -3.60
C LEU A 236 -10.73 24.58 -3.09
N GLN A 237 -9.73 24.31 -3.94
CA GLN A 237 -8.32 24.41 -3.57
C GLN A 237 -7.98 25.82 -3.05
N LYS A 238 -8.38 26.87 -3.78
CA LYS A 238 -8.14 28.26 -3.37
C LYS A 238 -8.78 28.59 -2.02
N ARG A 239 -10.07 28.26 -1.86
CA ARG A 239 -10.78 28.52 -0.59
C ARG A 239 -10.11 27.83 0.60
N VAL A 240 -9.74 26.56 0.46
CA VAL A 240 -9.10 25.80 1.54
C VAL A 240 -7.72 26.37 1.87
N VAL A 241 -6.92 26.75 0.86
CA VAL A 241 -5.60 27.36 1.09
C VAL A 241 -5.72 28.74 1.73
N GLU A 242 -6.68 29.56 1.30
CA GLU A 242 -6.93 30.90 1.85
C GLU A 242 -7.48 30.87 3.29
N SER A 243 -8.29 29.87 3.63
CA SER A 243 -8.78 29.64 5.00
C SER A 243 -7.81 28.88 5.90
N GLY A 244 -6.74 28.32 5.32
CA GLY A 244 -5.77 27.48 6.02
C GLY A 244 -4.76 28.29 6.85
N PRO A 245 -3.92 27.61 7.66
CA PRO A 245 -2.81 28.26 8.37
C PRO A 245 -1.82 28.93 7.40
N ASP A 246 -1.18 30.01 7.86
CA ASP A 246 -0.20 30.78 7.06
C ASP A 246 0.89 29.90 6.44
N GLN A 247 1.32 28.83 7.11
CA GLN A 247 2.32 27.90 6.59
C GLN A 247 1.89 27.17 5.30
N LEU A 248 0.59 27.01 5.06
CA LEU A 248 0.07 26.47 3.78
C LEU A 248 -0.11 27.57 2.75
N ASN A 249 -0.44 28.79 3.18
CA ASN A 249 -0.56 29.92 2.28
C ASN A 249 0.83 30.29 1.73
N ASP A 250 1.87 30.30 2.54
CA ASP A 250 3.23 30.64 2.09
C ASP A 250 3.93 29.53 1.30
N ASN A 251 3.30 28.37 1.17
CA ASN A 251 3.87 27.24 0.44
C ASN A 251 3.48 27.31 -1.05
N GLU A 252 4.44 27.63 -1.91
CA GLU A 252 4.27 27.64 -3.37
C GLU A 252 3.76 26.30 -3.92
N TYR A 253 4.14 25.18 -3.30
CA TYR A 253 3.66 23.86 -3.72
C TYR A 253 2.15 23.72 -3.56
N THR A 254 1.56 24.18 -2.46
CA THR A 254 0.12 24.04 -2.20
C THR A 254 -0.70 25.00 -3.08
N LYS A 255 -0.20 26.20 -3.33
CA LYS A 255 -0.82 27.20 -4.23
C LYS A 255 -0.78 26.84 -5.71
N PHE A 256 0.23 26.09 -6.14
CA PHE A 256 0.41 25.74 -7.53
C PHE A 256 -0.75 24.88 -8.07
N ILE A 257 -1.46 25.37 -9.09
CA ILE A 257 -2.48 24.59 -9.80
C ILE A 257 -1.82 23.81 -10.94
N PRO A 258 -2.08 22.50 -11.10
CA PRO A 258 -1.51 21.71 -12.19
C PRO A 258 -1.78 22.33 -13.57
N PRO A 259 -0.86 22.15 -14.55
CA PRO A 259 -1.08 22.64 -15.89
C PRO A 259 -2.18 21.81 -16.59
N ASN A 260 -2.93 22.42 -17.49
CA ASN A 260 -4.02 21.77 -18.25
C ASN A 260 -5.13 21.18 -17.35
N TYR A 261 -5.41 21.82 -16.21
CA TYR A 261 -6.34 21.34 -15.19
C TYR A 261 -7.80 21.76 -15.46
N TYR A 262 -8.42 21.19 -16.49
CA TYR A 262 -9.76 21.57 -16.95
C TYR A 262 -10.92 20.71 -16.41
N THR A 263 -10.79 19.38 -16.38
CA THR A 263 -11.83 18.44 -15.93
C THR A 263 -11.40 17.60 -14.71
N PRO A 264 -11.14 18.19 -13.54
CA PRO A 264 -10.87 17.39 -12.33
C PRO A 264 -12.09 16.53 -11.94
N PRO A 265 -11.89 15.40 -11.22
CA PRO A 265 -10.61 14.89 -10.70
C PRO A 265 -9.78 14.12 -11.76
N TYR A 266 -8.45 14.19 -11.66
CA TYR A 266 -7.50 13.47 -12.53
C TYR A 266 -6.78 12.29 -11.84
N LEU A 267 -6.92 12.18 -10.52
CA LEU A 267 -6.26 11.18 -9.69
C LEU A 267 -7.33 10.45 -8.89
N SER A 268 -7.20 9.12 -8.78
CA SER A 268 -8.13 8.28 -8.03
C SER A 268 -7.39 7.45 -6.98
N ALA A 269 -8.04 7.21 -5.85
CA ALA A 269 -7.62 6.22 -4.86
C ALA A 269 -8.37 4.89 -4.99
N GLU A 270 -9.11 4.68 -6.09
CA GLU A 270 -9.75 3.40 -6.39
C GLU A 270 -8.70 2.33 -6.75
N PRO A 271 -8.61 1.20 -6.02
CA PRO A 271 -7.60 0.19 -6.27
C PRO A 271 -7.96 -0.72 -7.45
N GLU A 272 -6.94 -1.17 -8.17
CA GLU A 272 -7.04 -2.43 -8.91
C GLU A 272 -6.99 -3.58 -7.89
N VAL A 273 -7.90 -4.54 -7.99
CA VAL A 273 -7.94 -5.71 -7.08
C VAL A 273 -7.78 -7.00 -7.88
N ILE A 274 -6.76 -7.78 -7.53
CA ILE A 274 -6.50 -9.11 -8.08
C ILE A 274 -6.77 -10.17 -7.01
N HIS A 275 -7.57 -11.18 -7.36
CA HIS A 275 -7.79 -12.38 -6.54
C HIS A 275 -6.92 -13.53 -7.04
N HIS A 276 -6.32 -14.26 -6.09
CA HIS A 276 -5.58 -15.48 -6.35
C HIS A 276 -5.87 -16.51 -5.27
N LYS A 277 -6.15 -17.75 -5.70
CA LYS A 277 -6.31 -18.87 -4.79
C LYS A 277 -4.95 -19.55 -4.57
N LEU A 278 -4.42 -19.43 -3.35
CA LEU A 278 -3.14 -19.98 -2.96
C LEU A 278 -3.08 -21.50 -3.17
N ARG A 279 -1.95 -21.96 -3.70
CA ARG A 279 -1.64 -23.36 -3.99
C ARG A 279 -0.40 -23.77 -3.21
N PRO A 280 -0.15 -25.08 -3.02
CA PRO A 280 1.04 -25.57 -2.31
C PRO A 280 2.39 -25.11 -2.89
N LYS A 281 2.42 -24.74 -4.18
CA LYS A 281 3.62 -24.22 -4.85
C LYS A 281 3.88 -22.73 -4.63
N ASP A 282 2.88 -21.99 -4.18
CA ASP A 282 3.00 -20.57 -3.87
C ASP A 282 3.60 -20.46 -2.46
N LYS A 283 4.85 -19.96 -2.34
CA LYS A 283 5.62 -20.08 -1.09
C LYS A 283 5.65 -18.80 -0.25
N PHE A 284 5.66 -17.64 -0.89
CA PHE A 284 5.71 -16.36 -0.21
C PHE A 284 5.17 -15.24 -1.10
N LEU A 285 4.78 -14.13 -0.47
CA LEU A 285 4.38 -12.88 -1.12
C LEU A 285 5.35 -11.77 -0.69
N ILE A 286 5.80 -10.96 -1.65
CA ILE A 286 6.63 -9.78 -1.41
C ILE A 286 5.79 -8.56 -1.73
N LEU A 287 5.64 -7.67 -0.75
CA LEU A 287 5.09 -6.33 -0.93
C LEU A 287 6.25 -5.33 -0.75
N ALA A 288 6.49 -4.48 -1.74
CA ALA A 288 7.49 -3.43 -1.63
C ALA A 288 7.10 -2.21 -2.46
N THR A 289 7.70 -1.07 -2.12
CA THR A 289 7.58 0.16 -2.93
C THR A 289 8.55 0.11 -4.12
N ASP A 290 8.39 1.05 -5.05
CA ASP A 290 9.22 1.21 -6.25
C ASP A 290 10.73 1.30 -5.94
N GLY A 291 11.12 1.82 -4.77
CA GLY A 291 12.51 1.85 -4.31
C GLY A 291 13.22 0.49 -4.30
N LEU A 292 12.50 -0.64 -4.22
CA LEU A 292 13.05 -1.96 -4.50
C LEU A 292 13.01 -2.29 -6.00
N TRP A 293 11.85 -2.08 -6.63
CA TRP A 293 11.57 -2.54 -7.99
C TRP A 293 12.36 -1.82 -9.08
N GLU A 294 12.86 -0.63 -8.81
CA GLU A 294 13.78 0.11 -9.68
C GLU A 294 15.21 -0.47 -9.66
N THR A 295 15.56 -1.20 -8.60
CA THR A 295 16.93 -1.70 -8.40
C THR A 295 17.13 -3.12 -8.92
N MET A 296 16.07 -3.94 -8.93
CA MET A 296 16.17 -5.37 -9.20
C MET A 296 15.01 -5.88 -10.05
N HIS A 297 15.32 -6.76 -11.01
CA HIS A 297 14.30 -7.42 -11.80
C HIS A 297 13.49 -8.40 -10.94
N ARG A 298 12.17 -8.45 -11.16
CA ARG A 298 11.20 -9.26 -10.41
C ARG A 298 11.62 -10.72 -10.20
N GLN A 299 12.24 -11.32 -11.21
CA GLN A 299 12.67 -12.72 -11.18
C GLN A 299 13.89 -12.93 -10.27
N ASP A 300 14.79 -11.95 -10.19
CA ASP A 300 15.94 -12.01 -9.31
C ASP A 300 15.51 -11.85 -7.84
N VAL A 301 14.57 -10.95 -7.57
CA VAL A 301 13.99 -10.75 -6.24
C VAL A 301 13.37 -12.06 -5.71
N VAL A 302 12.51 -12.70 -6.50
CA VAL A 302 11.88 -13.97 -6.09
C VAL A 302 12.91 -15.08 -5.94
N ARG A 303 13.91 -15.17 -6.83
CA ARG A 303 15.00 -16.14 -6.69
C ARG A 303 15.76 -15.94 -5.38
N ILE A 304 16.18 -14.72 -5.07
CA ILE A 304 16.98 -14.41 -3.87
C ILE A 304 16.22 -14.73 -2.59
N VAL A 305 14.95 -14.31 -2.50
CA VAL A 305 14.10 -14.63 -1.33
C VAL A 305 13.82 -16.13 -1.24
N GLY A 306 13.58 -16.79 -2.37
CA GLY A 306 13.34 -18.22 -2.42
C GLY A 306 14.54 -19.05 -2.00
N GLU A 307 15.73 -18.73 -2.50
CA GLU A 307 17.00 -19.35 -2.10
C GLU A 307 17.33 -19.10 -0.63
N TYR A 308 16.96 -17.92 -0.10
CA TYR A 308 17.10 -17.58 1.31
C TYR A 308 16.20 -18.45 2.20
N LEU A 309 14.90 -18.53 1.89
CA LEU A 309 13.94 -19.29 2.69
C LEU A 309 14.17 -20.80 2.63
N THR A 310 14.78 -21.30 1.56
CA THR A 310 15.12 -22.72 1.39
C THR A 310 16.52 -23.08 1.91
N GLY A 311 17.35 -22.09 2.28
CA GLY A 311 18.73 -22.30 2.69
C GLY A 311 19.68 -22.72 1.57
N VAL A 312 19.27 -22.56 0.31
CA VAL A 312 20.02 -23.00 -0.89
C VAL A 312 21.13 -22.03 -1.27
N HIS A 313 21.14 -20.79 -0.74
CA HIS A 313 22.25 -19.82 -0.90
C HIS A 313 23.64 -20.40 -0.57
N HIS A 314 23.70 -21.52 0.14
CA HIS A 314 24.95 -22.18 0.52
C HIS A 314 25.30 -23.44 -0.28
N GLN A 315 24.49 -23.86 -1.27
CA GLN A 315 24.57 -25.23 -1.85
C GLN A 315 25.00 -25.35 -3.32
N GLN A 316 25.29 -24.26 -4.06
CA GLN A 316 25.77 -24.41 -5.45
C GLN A 316 27.04 -25.29 -5.49
N PRO A 317 27.13 -26.36 -6.31
CA PRO A 317 28.33 -27.18 -6.42
C PRO A 317 29.54 -26.33 -6.81
N ILE A 318 30.74 -26.61 -6.27
CA ILE A 318 31.97 -25.98 -6.76
C ILE A 318 32.22 -26.51 -8.17
N ALA A 319 31.84 -25.72 -9.18
CA ALA A 319 32.09 -26.04 -10.57
C ALA A 319 33.53 -25.65 -10.92
N VAL A 320 34.38 -26.64 -11.17
CA VAL A 320 35.79 -26.42 -11.52
C VAL A 320 35.98 -26.17 -13.02
N GLY A 321 34.94 -25.72 -13.74
CA GLY A 321 35.03 -25.27 -15.13
C GLY A 321 35.67 -26.24 -16.14
N GLY A 322 35.61 -27.56 -15.88
CA GLY A 322 36.26 -28.57 -16.74
C GLY A 322 37.75 -28.82 -16.46
N TYR A 323 38.33 -28.18 -15.44
CA TYR A 323 39.71 -28.41 -15.02
C TYR A 323 39.84 -29.65 -14.12
N LYS A 324 40.89 -30.46 -14.33
CA LYS A 324 41.25 -31.55 -13.41
C LYS A 324 41.90 -30.95 -12.15
N VAL A 325 41.22 -31.07 -11.01
CA VAL A 325 41.76 -30.70 -9.68
C VAL A 325 42.16 -31.93 -8.89
N THR A 326 43.26 -31.81 -8.15
CA THR A 326 43.68 -32.79 -7.16
C THR A 326 42.79 -32.75 -5.91
N LEU A 327 42.75 -33.83 -5.14
CA LEU A 327 42.02 -33.92 -3.86
C LEU A 327 42.41 -32.80 -2.89
N GLY A 328 43.70 -32.45 -2.82
CA GLY A 328 44.19 -31.35 -1.96
C GLY A 328 43.70 -29.96 -2.41
N GLN A 329 43.61 -29.71 -3.72
CA GLN A 329 43.06 -28.46 -4.25
C GLN A 329 41.55 -28.36 -4.01
N MET A 330 40.81 -29.46 -4.16
CA MET A 330 39.39 -29.51 -3.85
C MET A 330 39.15 -29.23 -2.35
N GLN A 331 39.98 -29.80 -1.47
CA GLN A 331 39.92 -29.53 -0.04
C GLN A 331 40.21 -28.06 0.28
N GLY A 332 41.18 -27.43 -0.40
CA GLY A 332 41.46 -26.00 -0.28
C GLY A 332 40.27 -25.12 -0.67
N LEU A 333 39.64 -25.40 -1.81
CA LEU A 333 38.43 -24.67 -2.28
C LEU A 333 37.26 -24.84 -1.30
N LEU A 334 37.07 -26.03 -0.73
CA LEU A 334 36.04 -26.28 0.28
C LEU A 334 36.35 -25.56 1.60
N MET A 335 37.63 -25.47 2.00
CA MET A 335 38.04 -24.71 3.19
C MET A 335 37.86 -23.20 3.00
N GLU A 336 38.21 -22.64 1.84
CA GLU A 336 37.94 -21.23 1.51
C GLU A 336 36.45 -20.92 1.51
N ARG A 337 35.63 -21.81 0.93
CA ARG A 337 34.18 -21.67 0.98
C ARG A 337 33.65 -21.70 2.41
N ARG A 338 34.13 -22.63 3.23
CA ARG A 338 33.76 -22.71 4.65
C ARG A 338 34.16 -21.45 5.42
N ALA A 339 35.34 -20.90 5.13
CA ALA A 339 35.79 -19.64 5.71
C ALA A 339 34.92 -18.45 5.26
N ARG A 340 34.54 -18.39 3.97
CA ARG A 340 33.57 -17.40 3.47
C ARG A 340 32.22 -17.54 4.16
N ILE A 341 31.67 -18.75 4.26
CA ILE A 341 30.40 -19.02 4.96
C ILE A 341 30.48 -18.56 6.42
N SER A 342 31.60 -18.81 7.10
CA SER A 342 31.82 -18.36 8.49
C SER A 342 31.98 -16.84 8.64
N SER A 343 32.16 -16.10 7.54
CA SER A 343 32.39 -14.65 7.51
C SER A 343 31.23 -13.84 6.91
N VAL A 344 30.28 -14.49 6.23
CA VAL A 344 29.09 -13.85 5.67
C VAL A 344 28.13 -13.60 6.83
N PHE A 345 27.71 -12.35 7.01
CA PHE A 345 26.62 -12.00 7.91
C PHE A 345 25.39 -12.84 7.54
N GLU A 346 25.00 -13.79 8.39
CA GLU A 346 23.71 -14.48 8.24
C GLU A 346 22.60 -13.47 8.54
N ASP A 347 21.95 -12.98 7.48
CA ASP A 347 20.74 -12.20 7.64
C ASP A 347 19.65 -13.10 8.24
N GLN A 348 19.08 -12.71 9.38
CA GLN A 348 18.01 -13.47 10.05
C GLN A 348 16.60 -13.11 9.52
N ASN A 349 16.53 -12.18 8.57
CA ASN A 349 15.27 -11.69 8.03
C ASN A 349 15.37 -11.57 6.50
N ALA A 350 14.40 -12.17 5.81
CA ALA A 350 14.36 -12.17 4.34
C ALA A 350 14.28 -10.76 3.74
N ALA A 351 13.56 -9.83 4.37
CA ALA A 351 13.48 -8.45 3.89
C ALA A 351 14.80 -7.71 4.08
N THR A 352 15.48 -7.89 5.23
CA THR A 352 16.84 -7.34 5.44
C THR A 352 17.82 -7.90 4.41
N HIS A 353 17.74 -9.21 4.14
CA HIS A 353 18.60 -9.85 3.15
C HIS A 353 18.37 -9.30 1.74
N LEU A 354 17.11 -9.02 1.38
CA LEU A 354 16.77 -8.48 0.06
C LEU A 354 17.15 -7.00 -0.10
N ILE A 355 17.17 -6.23 0.99
CA ILE A 355 17.56 -4.80 0.98
C ILE A 355 19.09 -4.63 0.88
N ARG A 356 19.85 -5.60 1.39
CA ARG A 356 21.32 -5.60 1.37
C ARG A 356 21.85 -5.92 -0.01
#